data_AF-A0A958KRI2-F1
#
_entry.id   AF-A0A958KRI2-F1
#
_cell.length_a   1.000
_cell.length_b   1.000
_cell.length_c   1.000
_cell.angle_alpha   90.00
_cell.angle_beta   90.00
_cell.angle_gamma   90.00
#
_symmetry.space_group_name_H-M   'P 1'
#
loop_
_entity.id
_entity.type
_entity.pdbx_description
1 polymer ?
#
loop_
_entity_poly.entity_id
_entity_poly.type
_entity_poly.pdbx_seq_one_letter_code
_entity_poly.pdbx_strand_id
1 'polypeptide(L)'
;EYSVWKPKGFLFLSLKLPTAPSGYESTEPLQTDSYGKGFYQLGIGSLFVKRIRSFELLLSPSVVGYRPESYFLDGENRKIEPGLSGIFRYGVTYFFKKQPLQVSAQHVLRYDDKTKIAGLNSSAVSYYQDLILNLNYDFNGYSLSGFYSNQNVFGPSKNTSLETSVGIQFTSSYDL
;
A
#
# COMPACT_ATOMS: atom_id res chain seq x y z
N GLU A 1 26.27 -15.73 0.65
CA GLU A 1 25.97 -17.14 0.30
C GLU A 1 24.47 -17.33 0.05
N TYR A 2 24.09 -18.04 -1.03
CA TYR A 2 22.69 -18.34 -1.37
C TYR A 2 22.26 -19.63 -0.67
N SER A 3 21.37 -19.54 0.32
CA SER A 3 20.80 -20.74 0.96
C SER A 3 19.61 -21.26 0.15
N VAL A 4 19.67 -22.54 -0.24
CA VAL A 4 18.58 -23.25 -0.93
C VAL A 4 17.28 -23.21 -0.11
N TRP A 5 17.37 -23.15 1.22
CA TRP A 5 16.22 -23.26 2.12
C TRP A 5 15.77 -21.95 2.75
N LYS A 6 16.67 -20.98 3.00
CA LYS A 6 16.30 -19.75 3.71
C LYS A 6 15.73 -18.69 2.75
N PRO A 7 14.56 -18.08 3.04
CA PRO A 7 14.11 -16.88 2.36
C PRO A 7 15.00 -15.69 2.73
N LYS A 8 15.12 -14.71 1.82
CA LYS A 8 15.71 -13.41 2.16
C LYS A 8 14.64 -12.61 2.90
N GLY A 9 14.95 -12.20 4.13
CA GLY A 9 14.06 -11.43 4.99
C GLY A 9 14.64 -10.05 5.28
N PHE A 10 13.80 -9.03 5.22
CA PHE A 10 14.12 -7.67 5.63
C PHE A 10 13.07 -7.19 6.63
N LEU A 11 13.51 -6.50 7.68
CA LEU A 11 12.62 -5.73 8.54
C LEU A 11 12.72 -4.27 8.15
N PHE A 12 11.61 -3.55 8.22
CA PHE A 12 11.59 -2.13 7.94
C PHE A 12 10.73 -1.36 8.94
N LEU A 13 11.11 -0.12 9.15
CA LEU A 13 10.34 0.89 9.87
C LEU A 13 10.02 2.00 8.87
N SER A 14 8.79 2.51 8.90
CA SER A 14 8.35 3.62 8.05
C SER A 14 7.78 4.73 8.91
N LEU A 15 8.31 5.94 8.80
CA LEU A 15 7.73 7.14 9.36
C LEU A 15 7.14 7.98 8.23
N LYS A 16 5.85 8.32 8.30
CA LYS A 16 5.22 9.28 7.39
C LYS A 16 4.84 10.53 8.15
N LEU A 17 5.26 11.67 7.63
CA LEU A 17 4.97 12.99 8.17
C LEU A 17 3.73 13.57 7.48
N PRO A 18 2.84 14.26 8.21
CA PRO A 18 1.65 14.86 7.64
C PRO A 18 1.98 16.22 7.01
N THR A 19 2.64 16.22 5.85
CA THR A 19 3.04 17.45 5.16
C THR A 19 2.01 17.94 4.14
N ALA A 20 1.00 17.13 3.83
CA ALA A 20 -0.04 17.42 2.85
C ALA A 20 -1.40 17.70 3.54
N PRO A 21 -2.26 18.57 2.97
CA PRO A 21 -3.56 18.90 3.54
C PRO A 21 -4.41 17.64 3.79
N SER A 22 -5.01 17.59 4.97
CA SER A 22 -5.85 16.47 5.39
C SER A 22 -7.33 16.68 5.04
N GLY A 23 -8.08 15.58 4.96
CA GLY A 23 -9.54 15.65 4.75
C GLY A 23 -10.27 16.34 5.90
N TYR A 24 -9.62 16.46 7.07
CA TYR A 24 -10.15 17.16 8.24
C TYR A 24 -9.88 18.67 8.22
N GLU A 25 -9.00 19.13 7.34
CA GLU A 25 -8.71 20.55 7.09
C GLU A 25 -9.33 21.04 5.78
N SER A 26 -9.96 20.13 5.04
CA SER A 26 -10.55 20.41 3.73
C SER A 26 -11.69 21.42 3.84
N THR A 27 -11.69 22.39 2.92
CA THR A 27 -12.78 23.36 2.78
C THR A 27 -13.77 22.99 1.68
N GLU A 28 -13.41 22.02 0.83
CA GLU A 28 -14.24 21.57 -0.29
C GLU A 28 -15.20 20.44 0.12
N PRO A 29 -16.50 20.48 -0.24
CA PRO A 29 -17.47 19.45 0.16
C PRO A 29 -17.10 18.01 -0.28
N LEU A 30 -16.33 17.88 -1.36
CA LEU A 30 -15.86 16.60 -1.90
C LEU A 30 -14.42 16.26 -1.49
N GLN A 31 -13.81 17.06 -0.60
CA GLN A 31 -12.43 16.90 -0.14
C GLN A 31 -11.38 16.84 -1.26
N THR A 32 -11.66 17.51 -2.39
CA THR A 32 -10.78 17.53 -3.57
C THR A 32 -9.46 18.26 -3.36
N ASP A 33 -9.37 19.04 -2.27
CA ASP A 33 -8.17 19.73 -1.78
C ASP A 33 -7.36 18.90 -0.77
N SER A 34 -7.82 17.70 -0.40
CA SER A 34 -7.10 16.79 0.47
C SER A 34 -6.21 15.81 -0.30
N TYR A 35 -4.93 15.76 0.07
CA TYR A 35 -3.93 14.86 -0.54
C TYR A 35 -3.25 13.93 0.47
N GLY A 36 -3.57 14.09 1.77
CA GLY A 36 -2.98 13.31 2.85
C GLY A 36 -3.98 12.94 3.92
N LYS A 37 -3.59 12.01 4.81
CA LYS A 37 -4.42 11.64 5.97
C LYS A 37 -4.34 12.63 7.14
N GLY A 38 -3.35 13.53 7.17
CA GLY A 38 -3.16 14.50 8.26
C GLY A 38 -2.40 14.02 9.50
N PHE A 39 -2.17 12.71 9.65
CA PHE A 39 -1.51 12.18 10.86
C PHE A 39 -0.06 11.77 10.62
N TYR A 40 0.74 11.90 11.68
CA TYR A 40 1.99 11.14 11.79
C TYR A 40 1.67 9.64 11.79
N GLN A 41 2.40 8.88 10.98
CA GLN A 41 2.21 7.44 10.86
C GLN A 41 3.53 6.75 11.15
N LEU A 42 3.51 5.78 12.06
CA LEU A 42 4.64 4.90 12.33
C LEU A 42 4.25 3.49 11.95
N GLY A 43 4.98 2.91 11.01
CA GLY A 43 4.79 1.56 10.52
C GLY A 43 5.99 0.68 10.83
N ILE A 44 5.71 -0.59 11.11
CA ILE A 44 6.70 -1.66 11.18
C ILE A 44 6.24 -2.78 10.27
N GLY A 45 7.18 -3.39 9.55
CA GLY A 45 6.86 -4.51 8.69
C GLY A 45 8.06 -5.37 8.38
N SER A 46 7.77 -6.43 7.66
CA SER A 46 8.76 -7.36 7.18
C SER A 46 8.50 -7.69 5.72
N LEU A 47 9.55 -8.04 5.00
CA LEU A 47 9.49 -8.49 3.61
C LEU A 47 10.30 -9.77 3.48
N PHE A 48 9.66 -10.84 3.03
CA PHE A 48 10.28 -12.11 2.73
C PHE A 48 10.18 -12.40 1.25
N VAL A 49 11.33 -12.72 0.65
CA VAL A 49 11.43 -13.06 -0.77
C VAL A 49 12.15 -14.39 -0.92
N LYS A 50 11.59 -15.30 -1.71
CA LYS A 50 12.21 -16.59 -2.02
C LYS A 50 12.12 -16.91 -3.49
N ARG A 51 13.28 -17.02 -4.15
CA ARG A 51 13.37 -17.51 -5.53
C ARG A 51 13.46 -19.04 -5.55
N ILE A 52 12.57 -19.67 -6.32
CA ILE A 52 12.52 -21.11 -6.59
C ILE A 52 12.49 -21.27 -8.11
N ARG A 53 13.64 -21.59 -8.71
CA ARG A 53 13.82 -21.67 -10.16
C ARG A 53 13.41 -20.34 -10.83
N SER A 54 12.39 -20.37 -11.68
CA SER A 54 11.85 -19.21 -12.40
C SER A 54 10.80 -18.45 -11.59
N PHE A 55 10.41 -18.93 -10.41
CA PHE A 55 9.41 -18.25 -9.58
C PHE A 55 10.09 -17.53 -8.42
N GLU A 56 9.49 -16.43 -8.00
CA GLU A 56 9.85 -15.72 -6.78
C GLU A 56 8.59 -15.48 -5.97
N LEU A 57 8.60 -15.95 -4.74
CA LEU A 57 7.52 -15.77 -3.80
C LEU A 57 7.79 -14.53 -2.95
N LEU A 58 6.76 -13.73 -2.73
CA LEU A 58 6.78 -12.52 -1.92
C LEU A 58 5.78 -12.68 -0.77
N LEU A 59 6.18 -12.28 0.43
CA LEU A 59 5.34 -12.15 1.61
C LEU A 59 5.75 -10.90 2.38
N SER A 60 4.81 -10.02 2.70
CA SER A 60 5.07 -8.73 3.33
C SER A 60 3.94 -8.32 4.27
N PRO A 61 3.99 -8.74 5.54
CA PRO A 61 3.10 -8.21 6.58
C PRO A 61 3.65 -6.91 7.15
N SER A 62 2.77 -5.94 7.38
CA SER A 62 3.07 -4.71 8.09
C SER A 62 1.89 -4.22 8.91
N VAL A 63 2.20 -3.43 9.93
CA VAL A 63 1.22 -2.73 10.79
C VAL A 63 1.65 -1.28 10.89
N VAL A 64 0.67 -0.38 10.83
CA VAL A 64 0.84 1.06 10.91
C VAL A 64 -0.04 1.61 12.03
N GLY A 65 0.58 2.36 12.94
CA GLY A 65 -0.11 3.17 13.93
C GLY A 65 -0.07 4.65 13.58
N TYR A 66 -1.00 5.38 14.17
CA TYR A 66 -1.17 6.82 13.95
C TYR A 66 -1.06 7.56 15.27
N ARG A 67 -0.49 8.76 15.22
CA ARG A 67 -0.56 9.69 16.34
C ARG A 67 -1.91 10.41 16.28
N PRO A 68 -2.72 10.41 17.36
CA PRO A 68 -3.91 11.22 17.44
C PRO A 68 -3.60 12.71 17.32
N GLU A 69 -4.43 13.45 16.60
CA GLU A 69 -4.30 14.89 16.40
C GLU A 69 -5.66 15.58 16.56
N SER A 70 -5.64 16.88 16.82
CA SER A 70 -6.86 17.69 16.96
C SER A 70 -7.06 18.58 15.74
N TYR A 71 -8.30 18.60 15.23
CA TYR A 71 -8.70 19.42 14.09
C TYR A 71 -9.92 20.26 14.44
N PHE A 72 -10.06 21.41 13.77
CA PHE A 72 -11.23 22.26 13.91
C PHE A 72 -12.33 21.78 12.97
N LEU A 73 -13.37 21.14 13.52
CA LEU A 73 -14.48 20.52 12.79
C LEU A 73 -15.80 21.01 13.36
N ASP A 74 -16.76 21.37 12.50
CA ASP A 74 -18.09 21.84 12.89
C ASP A 74 -18.10 23.00 13.92
N GLY A 75 -17.08 23.87 13.87
CA GLY A 75 -16.94 24.98 14.81
C GLY A 75 -16.27 24.64 16.15
N GLU A 76 -15.77 23.42 16.33
CA GLU A 76 -15.14 22.96 17.56
C GLU A 76 -13.79 22.27 17.30
N ASN A 77 -12.85 22.36 18.25
CA ASN A 77 -11.64 21.56 18.21
C ASN A 77 -11.95 20.13 18.67
N ARG A 78 -11.91 19.17 17.74
CA ARG A 78 -12.18 17.75 18.00
C ARG A 78 -10.91 16.92 17.83
N LYS A 79 -10.68 16.04 18.81
CA LYS A 79 -9.59 15.07 18.77
C LYS A 79 -9.99 13.89 17.88
N ILE A 80 -9.11 13.54 16.95
CA ILE A 80 -9.28 12.41 16.03
C ILE A 80 -8.22 11.36 16.35
N GLU A 81 -8.68 10.14 16.57
CA GLU A 81 -7.85 8.99 16.93
C GLU A 81 -8.04 7.88 15.89
N PRO A 82 -7.18 7.82 14.87
CA PRO A 82 -7.22 6.73 13.91
C PRO A 82 -6.81 5.41 14.58
N GLY A 83 -7.53 4.34 14.25
CA GLY A 83 -7.18 2.99 14.67
C GLY A 83 -5.94 2.46 13.93
N LEU A 84 -5.48 1.27 14.33
CA LEU A 84 -4.36 0.61 13.67
C LEU A 84 -4.74 0.16 12.25
N SER A 85 -3.76 0.18 11.35
CA SER A 85 -3.88 -0.34 9.98
C SER A 85 -2.95 -1.52 9.78
N GLY A 86 -3.49 -2.64 9.31
CA GLY A 86 -2.72 -3.85 8.98
C GLY A 86 -2.71 -4.07 7.48
N ILE A 87 -1.55 -4.37 6.92
CA ILE A 87 -1.38 -4.73 5.50
C ILE A 87 -0.71 -6.09 5.43
N PHE A 88 -1.32 -7.02 4.69
CA PHE A 88 -0.75 -8.31 4.40
C PHE A 88 -0.68 -8.50 2.90
N ARG A 89 0.53 -8.49 2.34
CA ARG A 89 0.78 -8.67 0.93
C ARG A 89 1.47 -10.00 0.68
N TYR A 90 1.02 -10.75 -0.31
CA TYR A 90 1.75 -11.91 -0.81
C TYR A 90 1.62 -12.00 -2.33
N GLY A 91 2.55 -12.68 -2.97
CA GLY A 91 2.52 -12.78 -4.42
C GLY A 91 3.56 -13.71 -5.00
N VAL A 92 3.48 -13.86 -6.31
CA VAL A 92 4.41 -14.65 -7.11
C VAL A 92 4.85 -13.84 -8.32
N THR A 93 6.15 -13.88 -8.61
CA THR A 93 6.73 -13.35 -9.84
C THR A 93 7.32 -14.50 -10.63
N TYR A 94 7.03 -14.57 -11.92
CA TYR A 94 7.63 -15.50 -12.86
C TYR A 94 8.64 -14.78 -13.76
N PHE A 95 9.85 -15.33 -13.83
CA PHE A 95 10.97 -14.85 -14.63
C PHE A 95 11.17 -15.76 -15.83
N PHE A 96 11.08 -15.18 -17.03
CA PHE A 96 11.34 -15.90 -18.27
C PHE A 96 12.84 -16.07 -18.44
N LYS A 97 13.38 -17.30 -18.34
CA LYS A 97 14.84 -17.53 -18.30
C LYS A 97 15.63 -16.99 -19.49
N LYS A 98 14.99 -16.84 -20.65
CA LYS A 98 15.62 -16.44 -21.92
C LYS A 98 15.19 -15.05 -22.39
N GLN A 99 14.30 -14.40 -21.67
CA GLN A 99 13.73 -13.12 -22.05
C GLN A 99 13.83 -12.19 -20.85
N PRO A 100 14.12 -10.90 -21.03
CA PRO A 100 14.14 -9.96 -19.93
C PRO A 100 12.72 -9.55 -19.54
N LEU A 101 11.81 -10.53 -19.45
CA LEU A 101 10.41 -10.37 -19.15
C LEU A 101 10.11 -10.99 -17.79
N GLN A 102 9.28 -10.30 -17.02
CA GLN A 102 8.82 -10.72 -15.71
C GLN A 102 7.32 -10.45 -15.60
N VAL A 103 6.58 -11.42 -15.06
CA VAL A 103 5.15 -11.25 -14.78
C VAL A 103 4.93 -11.52 -13.30
N SER A 104 4.17 -10.68 -12.61
CA SER A 104 3.84 -10.89 -11.21
C SER A 104 2.35 -10.77 -10.95
N ALA A 105 1.89 -11.52 -9.96
CA ALA A 105 0.56 -11.40 -9.39
C ALA A 105 0.71 -11.29 -7.88
N GLN A 106 0.06 -10.30 -7.28
CA GLN A 106 0.08 -10.03 -5.84
C GLN A 106 -1.33 -9.85 -5.33
N HIS A 107 -1.59 -10.37 -4.14
CA HIS A 107 -2.79 -10.08 -3.39
C HIS A 107 -2.42 -9.23 -2.19
N VAL A 108 -3.11 -8.11 -2.02
CA VAL A 108 -2.94 -7.21 -0.87
C VAL A 108 -4.23 -7.23 -0.07
N LEU A 109 -4.13 -7.61 1.19
CA LEU A 109 -5.20 -7.49 2.16
C LEU A 109 -4.89 -6.30 3.06
N ARG A 110 -5.85 -5.40 3.26
CA ARG A 110 -5.74 -4.35 4.27
C ARG A 110 -6.96 -4.31 5.16
N TYR A 111 -6.67 -4.06 6.43
CA TYR A 111 -7.63 -3.84 7.49
C TYR A 111 -7.31 -2.49 8.13
N ASP A 112 -8.29 -1.61 8.21
CA ASP A 112 -8.20 -0.34 8.94
C ASP A 112 -9.23 -0.36 10.07
N ASP A 113 -8.74 -0.27 11.31
CA ASP A 113 -9.61 -0.16 12.48
C ASP A 113 -10.32 1.22 12.51
N LYS A 114 -11.37 1.30 13.32
CA LYS A 114 -12.24 2.49 13.41
C LYS A 114 -11.44 3.73 13.78
N THR A 115 -11.74 4.84 13.12
CA THR A 115 -11.33 6.17 13.54
C THR A 115 -12.35 6.71 14.53
N LYS A 116 -11.89 7.11 15.71
CA LYS A 116 -12.71 7.78 16.72
C LYS A 116 -12.57 9.29 16.55
N ILE A 117 -13.70 10.00 16.60
CA ILE A 117 -13.71 11.46 16.64
C ILE A 117 -14.43 11.85 17.92
N ALA A 118 -13.78 12.66 18.76
CA ALA A 118 -14.35 13.11 20.02
C ALA A 118 -15.70 13.81 19.81
N GLY A 119 -16.73 13.35 20.52
CA GLY A 119 -18.09 13.89 20.40
C GLY A 119 -18.92 13.35 19.24
N LEU A 120 -18.38 12.45 18.40
CA LEU A 120 -19.09 11.83 17.28
C LEU A 120 -19.05 10.30 17.33
N ASN A 121 -19.89 9.67 16.52
CA ASN A 121 -19.82 8.24 16.28
C ASN A 121 -18.50 7.87 15.60
N SER A 122 -17.92 6.75 16.01
CA SER A 122 -16.71 6.23 15.36
C SER A 122 -17.02 5.76 13.94
N SER A 123 -16.02 5.85 13.05
CA SER A 123 -16.14 5.29 11.71
C SER A 123 -16.38 3.78 11.78
N ALA A 124 -16.91 3.22 10.69
CA ALA A 124 -16.90 1.78 10.53
C ALA A 124 -15.46 1.28 10.28
N VAL A 125 -15.24 -0.01 10.54
CA VAL A 125 -14.00 -0.71 10.17
C VAL A 125 -13.97 -0.84 8.65
N SER A 126 -12.81 -0.60 8.04
CA SER A 126 -12.64 -0.77 6.60
C SER A 126 -11.81 -2.02 6.30
N TYR A 127 -12.23 -2.77 5.30
CA TYR A 127 -11.52 -3.94 4.79
C TYR A 127 -11.47 -3.85 3.29
N TYR A 128 -10.29 -4.07 2.72
CA TYR A 128 -10.17 -4.11 1.28
C TYR A 128 -9.10 -5.10 0.84
N GLN A 129 -9.27 -5.55 -0.41
CA GLN A 129 -8.44 -6.57 -1.00
C GLN A 129 -8.15 -6.21 -2.45
N ASP A 130 -6.87 -6.18 -2.85
CA ASP A 130 -6.44 -5.82 -4.19
C ASP A 130 -5.76 -7.01 -4.87
N LEU A 131 -6.21 -7.38 -6.07
CA LEU A 131 -5.38 -8.15 -6.98
C LEU A 131 -4.55 -7.19 -7.83
N ILE A 132 -3.23 -7.30 -7.76
CA ILE A 132 -2.29 -6.51 -8.55
C ILE A 132 -1.56 -7.45 -9.52
N LEU A 133 -1.65 -7.17 -10.82
CA LEU A 133 -0.89 -7.83 -11.87
C LEU A 133 0.16 -6.85 -12.38
N ASN A 134 1.42 -7.28 -12.49
CA ASN A 134 2.48 -6.46 -13.08
C ASN A 134 3.19 -7.22 -14.20
N LEU A 135 3.57 -6.48 -15.24
CA LEU A 135 4.39 -6.93 -16.36
C LEU A 135 5.62 -6.02 -16.40
N ASN A 136 6.82 -6.58 -16.35
CA ASN A 136 8.07 -5.83 -16.47
C ASN A 136 8.89 -6.38 -17.63
N TYR A 137 9.44 -5.49 -18.44
CA TYR A 137 10.32 -5.81 -19.55
C TYR A 137 11.56 -4.91 -19.52
N ASP A 138 12.73 -5.51 -19.32
CA ASP A 138 14.00 -4.80 -19.23
C ASP A 138 14.75 -4.91 -20.57
N PHE A 139 15.30 -3.82 -21.10
CA PHE A 139 16.04 -3.84 -22.36
C PHE A 139 17.06 -2.70 -22.42
N ASN A 140 18.32 -3.01 -22.77
CA ASN A 140 19.37 -2.01 -23.05
C ASN A 140 19.48 -0.87 -22.00
N GLY A 141 19.40 -1.20 -20.70
CA GLY A 141 19.44 -0.21 -19.62
C GLY A 141 18.10 0.48 -19.31
N TYR A 142 17.06 0.21 -20.09
CA TYR A 142 15.69 0.67 -19.85
C TYR A 142 14.85 -0.42 -19.20
N SER A 143 13.82 0.00 -18.48
CA SER A 143 12.79 -0.87 -17.91
C SER A 143 11.41 -0.30 -18.24
N LEU A 144 10.58 -1.11 -18.88
CA LEU A 144 9.17 -0.82 -19.14
C LEU A 144 8.34 -1.70 -18.21
N SER A 145 7.50 -1.08 -17.40
CA SER A 145 6.62 -1.75 -16.46
C SER A 145 5.18 -1.32 -16.69
N GLY A 146 4.26 -2.27 -16.57
CA GLY A 146 2.84 -2.02 -16.60
C GLY A 146 2.19 -2.73 -15.43
N PHE A 147 1.16 -2.11 -14.84
CA PHE A 147 0.40 -2.74 -13.77
C PHE A 147 -1.10 -2.54 -13.95
N TYR A 148 -1.85 -3.51 -13.42
CA TYR A 148 -3.29 -3.48 -13.27
C TYR A 148 -3.63 -3.83 -11.82
N SER A 149 -4.49 -3.03 -11.18
CA SER A 149 -4.99 -3.30 -9.83
C SER A 149 -6.50 -3.26 -9.81
N ASN A 150 -7.14 -4.20 -9.12
CA ASN A 150 -8.59 -4.24 -8.97
C ASN A 150 -9.02 -4.83 -7.61
N GLN A 151 -9.92 -4.11 -6.94
CA GLN A 151 -10.43 -4.43 -5.60
C GLN A 151 -11.57 -5.46 -5.55
N ASN A 152 -12.17 -5.79 -6.70
CA ASN A 152 -13.40 -6.58 -6.77
C ASN A 152 -13.19 -8.05 -7.12
N VAL A 153 -11.94 -8.49 -7.31
CA VAL A 153 -11.67 -9.83 -7.86
C VAL A 153 -12.00 -10.95 -6.87
N PHE A 154 -11.74 -10.76 -5.57
CA PHE A 154 -11.90 -11.80 -4.55
C PHE A 154 -13.08 -11.55 -3.59
N GLY A 155 -13.98 -10.62 -3.92
CA GLY A 155 -15.15 -10.28 -3.12
C GLY A 155 -15.22 -8.81 -2.72
N PRO A 156 -16.29 -8.40 -2.00
CA PRO A 156 -16.55 -6.99 -1.74
C PRO A 156 -15.60 -6.42 -0.69
N SER A 157 -14.94 -5.31 -1.03
CA SER A 157 -14.33 -4.42 -0.05
C SER A 157 -15.43 -3.69 0.74
N LYS A 158 -15.19 -3.39 2.03
CA LYS A 158 -16.16 -2.78 2.94
C LYS A 158 -15.68 -1.41 3.40
N ASN A 159 -16.59 -0.44 3.40
CA ASN A 159 -16.35 0.93 3.89
C ASN A 159 -15.12 1.58 3.23
N THR A 160 -14.98 1.38 1.93
CA THR A 160 -13.93 1.99 1.08
C THR A 160 -14.53 2.33 -0.27
N SER A 161 -13.94 3.29 -0.96
CA SER A 161 -14.19 3.52 -2.39
C SER A 161 -13.63 2.35 -3.19
N LEU A 162 -14.36 1.89 -4.20
CA LEU A 162 -13.91 0.86 -5.12
C LEU A 162 -12.94 1.46 -6.13
N GLU A 163 -11.72 0.96 -6.14
CA GLU A 163 -10.68 1.44 -7.03
C GLU A 163 -10.27 0.39 -8.07
N THR A 164 -10.00 0.86 -9.28
CA THR A 164 -9.36 0.10 -10.35
C THR A 164 -8.32 1.00 -10.98
N SER A 165 -7.11 0.48 -11.15
CA SER A 165 -5.98 1.28 -11.62
C SER A 165 -5.24 0.55 -12.72
N VAL A 166 -4.86 1.28 -13.76
CA VAL A 166 -3.91 0.89 -14.79
C VAL A 166 -2.79 1.90 -14.77
N GLY A 167 -1.56 1.43 -14.84
CA GLY A 167 -0.41 2.31 -14.98
C GLY A 167 0.66 1.69 -15.86
N ILE A 168 1.45 2.58 -16.46
CA ILE A 168 2.63 2.23 -17.24
C ILE A 168 3.75 3.13 -16.74
N GLN A 169 4.92 2.56 -16.50
CA GLN A 169 6.11 3.28 -16.08
C GLN A 169 7.28 2.88 -16.98
N PHE A 170 7.99 3.88 -17.49
CA PHE A 170 9.24 3.72 -18.21
C PHE A 170 10.37 4.31 -17.37
N THR A 171 11.48 3.60 -17.23
CA THR A 171 12.63 4.02 -16.44
C THR A 171 13.92 3.76 -17.21
N SER A 172 14.81 4.76 -17.24
CA SER A 172 16.15 4.64 -17.80
C SER A 172 17.14 4.49 -16.64
N SER A 173 17.98 3.46 -16.69
CA SER A 173 19.09 3.28 -15.76
C SER A 173 20.32 3.87 -16.43
N TYR A 174 20.89 4.92 -15.84
CA TYR A 174 22.20 5.44 -16.23
C TYR A 174 23.23 4.89 -15.25
N ASP A 175 24.25 4.20 -15.76
CA ASP A 175 25.44 3.91 -14.97
C ASP A 175 26.22 5.22 -14.79
N LEU A 176 26.38 5.66 -13.54
CA LEU A 176 27.23 6.80 -13.15
C LEU A 176 28.65 6.33 -12.85
#